data_AF-A0A0G9H3G0-F1
#
_entry.id   AF-A0A0G9H3G0-F1
#
_cell.length_a   1.000
_cell.length_b   1.000
_cell.length_c   1.000
_cell.angle_alpha   90.00
_cell.angle_beta   90.00
_cell.angle_gamma   90.00
#
_symmetry.space_group_name_H-M   'P 1'
#
loop_
_entity.id
_entity.type
_entity.pdbx_description
1 polymer ?
#
loop_
_entity_poly.entity_id
_entity_poly.type
_entity_poly.pdbx_seq_one_letter_code
_entity_poly.pdbx_strand_id
1 'polypeptide(L)'
;MTVSWKTVYEGMHEGRNVTVKESNDGTFKLATKQIYHDEGIAYQEGSRYVHVSPASVGEEVEVEANSRDSLEEALKELHFSSETVSAIGGKLA
;
A
#
# COMPACT_ATOMS: atom_id res chain seq x y z
N MET A 1 11.06 22.21 -2.36
CA MET A 1 11.54 21.24 -1.35
C MET A 1 11.58 19.88 -2.03
N THR A 2 12.73 19.21 -2.03
CA THR A 2 12.91 17.92 -2.72
C THR A 2 12.50 16.82 -1.76
N VAL A 3 11.32 16.24 -1.96
CA VAL A 3 10.87 15.08 -1.18
C VAL A 3 11.88 13.95 -1.37
N SER A 4 12.55 13.56 -0.28
CA SER A 4 13.55 12.51 -0.28
C SER A 4 12.93 11.25 0.30
N TRP A 5 12.86 10.19 -0.50
CA TRP A 5 12.31 8.90 -0.10
C TRP A 5 13.43 7.98 0.37
N LYS A 6 13.31 7.44 1.59
CA LYS A 6 14.25 6.48 2.16
C LYS A 6 13.54 5.16 2.37
N THR A 7 14.09 4.05 1.85
CA THR A 7 13.57 2.72 2.17
C THR A 7 13.77 2.44 3.67
N VAL A 8 12.67 2.32 4.40
CA VAL A 8 12.64 2.02 5.84
C VAL A 8 12.33 0.55 6.11
N TYR A 9 11.68 -0.11 5.16
CA TYR A 9 11.37 -1.52 5.23
C TYR A 9 11.48 -2.19 3.87
N GLU A 10 12.02 -3.39 3.82
CA GLU A 10 11.94 -4.27 2.67
C GLU A 10 11.90 -5.72 3.16
N GLY A 11 10.95 -6.51 2.65
CA GLY A 11 10.79 -7.89 3.06
C GLY A 11 9.76 -8.64 2.24
N MET A 12 9.86 -9.97 2.25
CA MET A 12 8.93 -10.84 1.55
C MET A 12 7.85 -11.34 2.52
N HIS A 13 6.58 -11.04 2.22
CA HIS A 13 5.42 -11.46 3.00
C HIS A 13 4.42 -12.15 2.11
N GLU A 14 3.95 -13.33 2.53
CA GLU A 14 2.88 -14.07 1.85
C GLU A 14 3.15 -14.27 0.35
N GLY A 15 4.43 -14.50 -0.01
CA GLY A 15 4.85 -14.69 -1.40
C GLY A 15 5.01 -13.39 -2.21
N ARG A 16 4.82 -12.21 -1.61
CA ARG A 16 4.95 -10.89 -2.23
C ARG A 16 6.13 -10.13 -1.67
N ASN A 17 6.80 -9.35 -2.51
CA ASN A 17 7.77 -8.37 -2.01
C ASN A 17 7.04 -7.14 -1.49
N VAL A 18 7.40 -6.68 -0.30
CA VAL A 18 6.86 -5.49 0.34
C VAL A 18 7.99 -4.52 0.61
N THR A 19 7.90 -3.34 0.03
CA THR A 19 8.86 -2.26 0.21
C THR A 19 8.15 -1.05 0.80
N VAL A 20 8.60 -0.55 1.96
CA VAL A 20 8.11 0.70 2.55
C VAL A 20 9.20 1.74 2.49
N LYS A 21 8.86 2.91 1.93
CA LYS A 21 9.71 4.09 1.88
C LYS A 21 9.09 5.18 2.73
N GLU A 22 9.89 5.86 3.52
CA GLU A 22 9.49 7.02 4.31
C GLU A 22 10.04 8.29 3.66
N SER A 23 9.18 9.30 3.57
CA SER A 23 9.53 10.67 3.21
C SER A 23 9.95 11.44 4.45
N ASN A 24 10.80 12.45 4.27
CA ASN A 24 11.24 13.32 5.36
C ASN A 24 10.11 14.13 6.03
N ASP A 25 8.91 14.17 5.43
CA ASP A 25 7.71 14.81 5.97
C ASP A 25 6.85 13.86 6.85
N GLY A 26 7.23 12.57 6.97
CA GLY A 26 6.48 11.56 7.71
C GLY A 26 5.44 10.79 6.87
N THR A 27 5.42 11.01 5.55
CA THR A 27 4.63 10.21 4.59
C THR A 27 5.33 8.88 4.31
N PHE A 28 4.55 7.81 4.17
CA PHE A 28 4.99 6.48 3.81
C PHE A 28 4.51 6.10 2.40
N LYS A 29 5.34 5.38 1.66
CA LYS A 29 5.01 4.73 0.40
C LYS A 29 5.20 3.23 0.54
N LEU A 30 4.12 2.49 0.38
CA LEU A 30 4.11 1.04 0.35
C LEU A 30 4.06 0.58 -1.10
N ALA A 31 5.09 -0.11 -1.56
CA ALA A 31 5.11 -0.78 -2.85
C ALA A 31 5.05 -2.30 -2.64
N THR A 32 4.06 -2.95 -3.25
CA THR A 32 3.92 -4.41 -3.21
C THR A 32 3.24 -4.92 -4.49
N LYS A 33 3.16 -6.23 -4.65
CA LYS A 33 2.30 -6.85 -5.67
C LYS A 33 0.92 -7.17 -5.12
N GLN A 34 -0.12 -7.09 -5.94
CA GLN A 34 -1.43 -7.65 -5.60
C GLN A 34 -1.43 -9.17 -5.72
N ILE A 35 -2.09 -9.84 -4.78
CA ILE A 35 -2.37 -11.30 -4.85
C ILE A 35 -3.84 -11.59 -5.15
N TYR A 36 -4.70 -10.57 -5.08
CA TYR A 36 -6.11 -10.67 -5.41
C TYR A 36 -6.39 -10.02 -6.75
N HIS A 37 -7.34 -10.58 -7.48
CA HIS A 37 -7.89 -9.96 -8.67
C HIS A 37 -9.01 -9.04 -8.21
N ASP A 38 -8.84 -7.73 -8.38
CA ASP A 38 -9.93 -6.78 -8.23
C ASP A 38 -10.48 -6.48 -9.62
N GLU A 39 -11.76 -6.81 -9.85
CA GLU A 39 -12.39 -6.64 -11.17
C GLU A 39 -12.52 -5.17 -11.58
N GLY A 40 -12.20 -4.22 -10.69
CA GLY A 40 -12.36 -2.80 -10.95
C GLY A 40 -13.84 -2.43 -10.99
N ILE A 41 -14.21 -1.42 -10.22
CA ILE A 41 -15.58 -0.90 -10.19
C ILE A 41 -15.57 0.52 -10.76
N ALA A 42 -16.27 0.68 -11.88
CA ALA A 42 -16.64 1.99 -12.39
C ALA A 42 -18.07 2.28 -11.96
N TYR A 43 -18.27 3.30 -11.13
CA TYR A 43 -19.61 3.80 -10.80
C TYR A 43 -19.67 5.32 -10.93
N GLN A 44 -20.83 5.77 -11.39
CA GLN A 44 -21.11 7.19 -11.60
C GLN A 44 -22.12 7.63 -10.54
N GLU A 45 -21.69 8.50 -9.63
CA GLU A 45 -22.58 9.17 -8.69
C GLU A 45 -22.79 10.62 -9.16
N GLY A 46 -23.92 10.85 -9.86
CA GLY A 46 -24.26 12.16 -10.43
C GLY A 46 -23.23 12.64 -11.47
N SER A 47 -22.52 13.74 -11.17
CA SER A 47 -21.48 14.31 -12.02
C SER A 47 -20.07 13.79 -11.72
N ARG A 48 -19.90 12.90 -10.74
CA ARG A 48 -18.60 12.29 -10.39
C ARG A 48 -18.48 10.92 -11.02
N TYR A 49 -17.46 10.77 -11.86
CA TYR A 49 -17.00 9.49 -12.36
C TYR A 49 -15.89 8.98 -11.45
N VAL A 50 -16.13 7.84 -10.80
CA VAL A 50 -15.09 7.11 -10.06
C VAL A 50 -14.75 5.88 -10.88
N HIS A 51 -13.51 5.82 -11.37
CA HIS A 51 -12.96 4.67 -12.08
C HIS A 51 -11.93 4.01 -11.17
N VAL A 52 -12.30 2.87 -10.59
CA VAL A 52 -11.35 1.97 -9.94
C VAL A 52 -10.85 1.03 -11.01
N SER A 53 -9.58 1.16 -11.41
CA SER A 53 -9.01 0.31 -12.45
C SER A 53 -8.94 -1.14 -11.93
N PRO A 54 -9.30 -2.14 -12.76
CA PRO A 54 -9.13 -3.53 -12.40
C PRO A 54 -7.65 -3.78 -12.09
N ALA A 55 -7.39 -4.35 -10.91
CA ALA A 55 -6.04 -4.72 -10.53
C ALA A 55 -5.85 -6.22 -10.72
N SER A 56 -4.87 -6.58 -11.53
CA SER A 56 -4.57 -7.97 -11.83
C SER A 56 -3.66 -8.59 -10.76
N VAL A 57 -3.82 -9.89 -10.51
CA VAL A 57 -2.88 -10.65 -9.68
C VAL A 57 -1.46 -10.49 -10.25
N GLY A 58 -0.53 -10.02 -9.42
CA GLY A 58 0.86 -9.75 -9.80
C GLY A 58 1.16 -8.32 -10.23
N GLU A 59 0.16 -7.45 -10.34
CA GLU A 59 0.34 -6.03 -10.62
C GLU A 59 1.02 -5.31 -9.45
N GLU A 60 1.95 -4.40 -9.78
CA GLU A 60 2.62 -3.57 -8.80
C GLU A 60 1.67 -2.47 -8.33
N VAL A 61 1.48 -2.40 -7.03
CA VAL A 61 0.63 -1.41 -6.39
C VAL A 61 1.46 -0.58 -5.43
N GLU A 62 1.31 0.72 -5.58
CA GLU A 62 1.89 1.73 -4.71
C GLU A 62 0.75 2.39 -3.92
N VAL A 63 0.84 2.34 -2.59
CA VAL A 63 -0.07 3.04 -1.69
C VAL A 63 0.71 4.11 -0.93
N GLU A 64 0.18 5.32 -0.93
CA GLU A 64 0.76 6.46 -0.21
C GLU A 64 -0.05 6.71 1.07
N ALA A 65 0.61 6.56 2.21
CA ALA A 65 0.01 6.68 3.53
C ALA A 65 0.62 7.89 4.26
N ASN A 66 -0.22 8.81 4.71
CA ASN A 66 0.24 10.04 5.38
C ASN A 66 0.55 9.85 6.87
N SER A 67 0.32 8.65 7.40
CA SER A 67 0.54 8.31 8.79
C SER A 67 0.74 6.80 8.91
N ARG A 68 1.37 6.37 10.00
CA ARG A 68 1.53 4.95 10.31
C ARG A 68 0.20 4.20 10.38
N ASP A 69 -0.80 4.80 11.01
CA ASP A 69 -2.15 4.24 11.08
C ASP A 69 -2.72 3.99 9.67
N SER A 70 -2.59 4.97 8.76
CA SER A 70 -2.98 4.81 7.36
C SER A 70 -2.18 3.74 6.62
N LEU A 71 -0.91 3.52 6.98
CA LEU A 71 -0.10 2.44 6.40
C LEU A 71 -0.60 1.07 6.88
N GLU A 72 -0.96 0.94 8.16
CA GLU A 72 -1.53 -0.28 8.72
C GLU A 72 -2.89 -0.61 8.09
N GLU A 73 -3.74 0.39 7.88
CA GLU A 73 -5.01 0.23 7.14
C GLU A 73 -4.76 -0.18 5.69
N ALA A 74 -3.83 0.48 4.99
CA ALA A 74 -3.47 0.12 3.61
C ALA A 74 -2.99 -1.34 3.49
N LEU A 75 -2.20 -1.84 4.45
CA LEU A 75 -1.77 -3.23 4.47
C LEU A 75 -2.96 -4.19 4.67
N LYS A 76 -3.93 -3.83 5.50
CA LYS A 76 -5.17 -4.61 5.67
C LYS A 76 -6.02 -4.61 4.40
N GLU A 77 -6.15 -3.45 3.73
CA GLU A 77 -6.86 -3.32 2.45
C GLU A 77 -6.21 -4.15 1.34
N LEU A 78 -4.87 -4.27 1.36
CA LEU A 78 -4.11 -5.15 0.45
C LEU A 78 -4.17 -6.64 0.85
N HIS A 79 -5.06 -6.99 1.76
CA HIS A 79 -5.28 -8.34 2.26
C HIS A 79 -4.02 -8.98 2.83
N PHE A 80 -3.16 -8.22 3.52
CA PHE A 80 -2.08 -8.81 4.30
C PHE A 80 -2.59 -9.39 5.61
N SER A 81 -1.97 -10.50 6.03
CA SER A 81 -2.22 -11.09 7.34
C SER A 81 -1.88 -10.13 8.48
N SER A 82 -2.62 -10.18 9.59
CA SER A 82 -2.39 -9.32 10.77
C SER A 82 -0.98 -9.45 11.34
N GLU A 83 -0.34 -10.61 11.17
CA GLU A 83 1.06 -10.86 11.53
C GLU A 83 2.01 -10.00 10.68
N THR A 84 1.79 -9.92 9.36
CA THR A 84 2.55 -9.07 8.45
C THR A 84 2.35 -7.59 8.77
N VAL A 85 1.11 -7.16 9.02
CA VAL A 85 0.82 -5.77 9.45
C VAL A 85 1.61 -5.44 10.71
N SER A 86 1.59 -6.32 11.70
CA SER A 86 2.31 -6.13 12.97
C SER A 86 3.84 -6.18 12.77
N ALA A 87 4.34 -7.03 11.89
CA ALA A 87 5.77 -7.15 11.59
C ALA A 87 6.32 -5.89 10.90
N ILE A 88 5.55 -5.30 9.98
CA ILE A 88 5.92 -4.06 9.29
C ILE A 88 5.75 -2.87 10.24
N GLY A 89 4.57 -2.74 10.88
CA GLY A 89 4.30 -1.67 11.83
C GLY A 89 5.28 -1.65 13.01
N GLY A 90 5.61 -2.82 13.56
CA GLY A 90 6.58 -2.96 14.65
C GLY A 90 8.04 -2.65 14.27
N LYS A 91 8.39 -2.74 12.98
CA LYS A 91 9.72 -2.40 12.45
C LYS A 91 9.89 -0.90 12.17
N LEU A 92 8.81 -0.14 12.08
CA LEU A 92 8.80 1.31 11.88
C LEU A 92 8.87 2.07 13.22
N ALA A 93 9.57 1.51 14.21
CA ALA A 93 9.73 2.05 15.56
C ALA A 93 10.91 3.02 15.69
#